data_AF-A0A445HAP0-F1
#
_entry.id   AF-A0A445HAP0-F1
#
_cell.length_a   1.000
_cell.length_b   1.000
_cell.length_c   1.000
_cell.angle_alpha   90.00
_cell.angle_beta   90.00
_cell.angle_gamma   90.00
#
_symmetry.space_group_name_H-M   'P 1'
#
loop_
_entity.id
_entity.type
_entity.pdbx_description
1 polymer ?
#
loop_
_entity_poly.entity_id
_entity_poly.type
_entity_poly.pdbx_seq_one_letter_code
_entity_poly.pdbx_strand_id
1 'polypeptide(L)'
;MQQLLAVAIRDILPNKVRLAITRLCFFFNAICSKVLDPVKFDDLENEAVIILCQLEMYFPPAFFDIMVHLIVHLVREIKCCGPVYLRWMYPVERYMKILKGYTKNLHRPEASIVERYIAEEAVEFCSEYIKKAKPVGLPESRHDDRVGGKGSRGLHVITPSVEDLLQAHLYVLNNSNEVLPYIVQHQHLVKQSNPKMSKNWVLKNHNKTFSDWFKDKIFADENVSETLRKLAHGPKRNVITWQGYDINKYSFYTKPMLTVNSKHIR
;
A
#
# COMPACT_ATOMS: atom_id res chain seq x y z
N MET A 1 5.45 11.89 -22.52
CA MET A 1 4.50 11.83 -23.65
C MET A 1 3.06 11.53 -23.20
N GLN A 2 2.82 10.48 -22.42
CA GLN A 2 1.47 9.92 -22.16
C GLN A 2 0.42 10.87 -21.54
N GLN A 3 0.82 11.79 -20.66
CA GLN A 3 -0.14 12.63 -19.91
C GLN A 3 0.13 14.13 -20.07
N LEU A 4 1.40 14.53 -20.04
CA LEU A 4 1.77 15.95 -20.07
C LEU A 4 1.60 16.59 -21.46
N LEU A 5 1.80 15.82 -22.55
CA LEU A 5 1.71 16.39 -23.89
C LEU A 5 0.27 16.81 -24.23
N ALA A 6 -0.71 15.95 -23.94
CA ALA A 6 -2.13 16.23 -24.17
C ALA A 6 -2.61 17.49 -23.40
N VAL A 7 -2.04 17.74 -22.22
CA VAL A 7 -2.35 18.94 -21.42
C VAL A 7 -1.64 20.17 -21.99
N ALA A 8 -0.37 20.04 -22.38
CA ALA A 8 0.43 21.16 -22.88
C ALA A 8 -0.11 21.74 -24.20
N ILE A 9 -0.69 20.93 -25.07
CA ILE A 9 -1.19 21.36 -26.38
C ILE A 9 -2.60 21.95 -26.36
N ARG A 10 -3.23 22.08 -25.18
CA ARG A 10 -4.67 22.35 -25.05
C ARG A 10 -5.09 23.65 -25.74
N ASP A 11 -4.31 24.71 -25.65
CA ASP A 11 -4.64 26.03 -26.20
C ASP A 11 -3.71 26.47 -27.33
N ILE A 12 -2.89 25.55 -27.87
CA ILE A 12 -1.86 25.86 -28.87
C ILE A 12 -2.31 25.43 -30.28
N LEU A 13 -2.98 24.27 -30.39
CA LEU A 13 -3.27 23.64 -31.69
C LEU A 13 -4.76 23.67 -32.04
N PRO A 14 -5.12 23.64 -33.34
CA PRO A 14 -6.51 23.53 -33.78
C PRO A 14 -7.22 22.32 -33.18
N ASN A 15 -8.52 22.47 -32.90
CA ASN A 15 -9.32 21.46 -32.19
C ASN A 15 -9.17 20.03 -32.73
N LYS A 16 -9.13 19.87 -34.07
CA LYS A 16 -9.02 18.56 -34.73
C LYS A 16 -7.64 17.92 -34.55
N VAL A 17 -6.57 18.71 -34.70
CA VAL A 17 -5.18 18.27 -34.51
C VAL A 17 -4.93 17.90 -33.06
N ARG A 18 -5.42 18.74 -32.13
CA ARG A 18 -5.37 18.49 -30.69
C ARG A 18 -6.03 17.17 -30.33
N LEU A 19 -7.20 16.89 -30.89
CA LEU A 19 -7.93 15.65 -30.63
C LEU A 19 -7.12 14.41 -31.10
N ALA A 20 -6.55 14.45 -32.30
CA ALA A 20 -5.74 13.35 -32.82
C ALA A 20 -4.51 13.07 -31.92
N ILE A 21 -3.78 14.11 -31.51
CA ILE A 21 -2.62 13.96 -30.61
C ILE A 21 -3.05 13.48 -29.22
N THR A 22 -4.20 13.94 -28.73
CA THR A 22 -4.74 13.50 -27.44
C THR A 22 -5.11 12.02 -27.45
N ARG A 23 -5.75 11.53 -28.53
CA ARG A 23 -6.03 10.11 -28.73
C ARG A 23 -4.75 9.29 -28.79
N LEU A 24 -3.72 9.78 -29.50
CA LEU A 24 -2.40 9.16 -29.51
C LEU A 24 -1.80 9.05 -28.09
N CYS A 25 -1.90 10.10 -27.28
CA CYS A 25 -1.42 10.09 -25.90
C CYS A 25 -2.17 9.04 -25.04
N PHE A 26 -3.50 8.96 -25.19
CA PHE A 26 -4.30 7.96 -24.48
C PHE A 26 -3.99 6.53 -24.93
N PHE A 27 -3.79 6.31 -26.22
CA PHE A 27 -3.31 5.03 -26.76
C PHE A 27 -1.99 4.62 -26.10
N PHE A 28 -0.97 5.50 -26.11
CA PHE A 28 0.30 5.23 -25.45
C PHE A 28 0.17 5.00 -23.93
N ASN A 29 -0.75 5.72 -23.27
CA ASN A 29 -1.02 5.52 -21.85
C ASN A 29 -1.63 4.14 -21.58
N ALA A 30 -2.53 3.67 -22.44
CA ALA A 30 -3.16 2.36 -22.32
C ALA A 30 -2.13 1.23 -22.48
N ILE A 31 -1.31 1.26 -23.54
CA ILE A 31 -0.33 0.20 -23.80
C ILE A 31 0.84 0.18 -22.81
N CYS A 32 1.12 1.30 -22.14
CA CYS A 32 2.19 1.39 -21.14
C CYS A 32 1.71 1.13 -19.71
N SER A 33 0.43 0.75 -19.53
CA SER A 33 -0.08 0.33 -18.23
C SER A 33 0.67 -0.91 -17.72
N LYS A 34 0.84 -0.99 -16.38
CA LYS A 34 1.44 -2.17 -15.73
C LYS A 34 0.58 -3.43 -15.91
N VAL A 35 -0.74 -3.26 -16.00
CA VAL A 35 -1.72 -4.32 -16.17
C VAL A 35 -2.46 -4.07 -17.47
N LEU A 36 -2.44 -5.07 -18.34
CA LEU A 36 -3.05 -5.04 -19.67
C LEU A 36 -4.19 -6.05 -19.72
N ASP A 37 -5.32 -5.62 -20.27
CA ASP A 37 -6.51 -6.45 -20.45
C ASP A 37 -6.55 -6.97 -21.90
N PRO A 38 -6.39 -8.28 -22.13
CA PRO A 38 -6.32 -8.85 -23.47
C PRO A 38 -7.58 -8.60 -24.31
N VAL A 39 -8.75 -8.46 -23.67
CA VAL A 39 -10.03 -8.25 -24.34
C VAL A 39 -10.05 -6.92 -25.10
N LYS A 40 -9.27 -5.93 -24.62
CA LYS A 40 -9.23 -4.58 -25.21
C LYS A 40 -8.22 -4.44 -26.33
N PHE A 41 -7.46 -5.48 -26.66
CA PHE A 41 -6.38 -5.35 -27.63
C PHE A 41 -6.90 -5.13 -29.05
N ASP A 42 -7.98 -5.79 -29.46
CA ASP A 42 -8.53 -5.59 -30.81
C ASP A 42 -9.07 -4.15 -30.99
N ASP A 43 -9.69 -3.61 -29.94
CA ASP A 43 -10.12 -2.20 -29.92
C ASP A 43 -8.92 -1.24 -30.00
N LEU A 44 -7.84 -1.51 -29.27
CA LEU A 44 -6.62 -0.70 -29.30
C LEU A 44 -5.90 -0.77 -30.66
N GLU A 45 -5.93 -1.92 -31.32
CA GLU A 45 -5.35 -2.10 -32.66
C GLU A 45 -6.12 -1.28 -33.71
N ASN A 46 -7.45 -1.33 -33.67
CA ASN A 46 -8.31 -0.49 -34.51
C ASN A 46 -8.11 1.00 -34.22
N GLU A 47 -8.02 1.37 -32.95
CA GLU A 47 -7.78 2.75 -32.52
C GLU A 47 -6.43 3.27 -33.04
N ALA A 48 -5.37 2.46 -33.02
CA ALA A 48 -4.06 2.83 -33.57
C ALA A 48 -4.13 3.18 -35.06
N VAL A 49 -4.87 2.39 -35.85
CA VAL A 49 -5.09 2.64 -37.28
C VAL A 49 -5.82 3.97 -37.48
N ILE A 50 -6.91 4.20 -36.74
CA ILE A 50 -7.68 5.45 -36.85
C ILE A 50 -6.83 6.67 -36.48
N ILE A 51 -6.03 6.56 -35.43
CA ILE A 51 -5.13 7.64 -34.99
C ILE A 51 -4.11 7.96 -36.10
N LEU A 52 -3.48 6.95 -36.71
CA LEU A 52 -2.52 7.16 -37.79
C LEU A 52 -3.17 7.85 -39.00
N CYS A 53 -4.33 7.38 -39.44
CA CYS A 53 -5.06 8.03 -40.53
C CYS A 53 -5.42 9.49 -40.20
N GLN A 54 -5.82 9.78 -38.96
CA GLN A 54 -6.11 11.15 -38.53
C GLN A 54 -4.85 12.03 -38.52
N LEU A 55 -3.71 11.50 -38.10
CA LEU A 55 -2.45 12.23 -38.16
C LEU A 55 -2.08 12.51 -39.62
N GLU A 56 -2.23 11.54 -40.52
CA GLU A 56 -1.90 11.69 -41.96
C GLU A 56 -2.74 12.78 -42.63
N MET A 57 -3.99 12.98 -42.19
CA MET A 57 -4.83 14.07 -42.68
C MET A 57 -4.34 15.47 -42.27
N TYR A 58 -3.58 15.59 -41.19
CA TYR A 58 -3.24 16.88 -40.58
C TYR A 58 -1.76 17.26 -40.69
N PHE A 59 -0.86 16.28 -40.73
CA PHE A 59 0.58 16.50 -40.79
C PHE A 59 1.13 16.26 -42.19
N PRO A 60 2.21 16.97 -42.59
CA PRO A 60 2.81 16.76 -43.90
C PRO A 60 3.44 15.36 -44.02
N PRO A 61 3.58 14.79 -45.23
CA PRO A 61 4.20 13.48 -45.44
C PRO A 61 5.61 13.36 -44.82
N ALA A 62 6.37 14.46 -44.74
CA ALA A 62 7.68 14.49 -44.10
C ALA A 62 7.66 14.16 -42.59
N PHE A 63 6.49 14.23 -41.93
CA PHE A 63 6.32 13.79 -40.55
C PHE A 63 6.24 12.26 -40.43
N PHE A 64 5.79 11.57 -41.48
CA PHE A 64 5.57 10.12 -41.47
C PHE A 64 6.83 9.38 -41.89
N ASP A 65 7.74 9.22 -40.94
CA ASP A 65 8.84 8.29 -41.07
C ASP A 65 8.42 6.87 -40.60
N ILE A 66 9.35 5.93 -40.70
CA ILE A 66 9.15 4.54 -40.29
C ILE A 66 8.68 4.47 -38.82
N MET A 67 9.18 5.35 -37.94
CA MET A 67 8.87 5.30 -36.51
C MET A 67 7.40 5.62 -36.23
N VAL A 68 6.80 6.55 -36.98
CA VAL A 68 5.38 6.86 -36.84
C VAL A 68 4.53 5.66 -37.26
N HIS A 69 4.88 4.98 -38.35
CA HIS A 69 4.13 3.82 -38.82
C HIS A 69 4.23 2.60 -37.90
N LEU A 70 5.31 2.44 -37.12
CA LEU A 70 5.46 1.33 -36.16
C LEU A 70 4.36 1.31 -35.08
N ILE A 71 3.66 2.43 -34.85
CA ILE A 71 2.57 2.52 -33.86
C ILE A 71 1.51 1.43 -34.10
N VAL A 72 1.20 1.10 -35.36
CA VAL A 72 0.19 0.08 -35.70
C VAL A 72 0.60 -1.32 -35.24
N HIS A 73 1.91 -1.59 -35.15
CA HIS A 73 2.43 -2.91 -34.79
C HIS A 73 2.54 -3.11 -33.27
N LEU A 74 2.52 -2.04 -32.48
CA LEU A 74 2.73 -2.09 -31.03
C LEU A 74 1.74 -3.02 -30.32
N VAL A 75 0.46 -3.02 -30.72
CA VAL A 75 -0.55 -3.86 -30.09
C VAL A 75 -0.30 -5.34 -30.39
N ARG A 76 0.04 -5.67 -31.63
CA ARG A 76 0.42 -7.03 -32.02
C ARG A 76 1.69 -7.49 -31.29
N GLU A 77 2.67 -6.62 -31.16
CA GLU A 77 3.88 -6.91 -30.38
C GLU A 77 3.56 -7.18 -28.91
N ILE A 78 2.60 -6.47 -28.31
CA ILE A 78 2.15 -6.68 -26.93
C ILE A 78 1.45 -8.03 -26.79
N LYS A 79 0.60 -8.41 -27.74
CA LYS A 79 -0.02 -9.74 -27.79
C LYS A 79 1.04 -10.85 -27.78
N CYS A 80 2.12 -10.69 -28.55
CA CYS A 80 3.16 -11.72 -28.67
C CYS A 80 4.15 -11.76 -27.51
N CYS A 81 4.68 -10.62 -27.07
CA CYS A 81 5.81 -10.60 -26.13
C CYS A 81 5.51 -9.90 -24.80
N GLY A 82 4.25 -9.55 -24.53
CA GLY A 82 3.80 -9.03 -23.25
C GLY A 82 4.00 -7.52 -23.06
N PRO A 83 3.96 -7.03 -21.80
CA PRO A 83 3.92 -5.60 -21.50
C PRO A 83 5.10 -4.80 -22.09
N VAL A 84 4.80 -3.60 -22.59
CA VAL A 84 5.77 -2.74 -23.31
C VAL A 84 6.94 -2.32 -22.43
N TYR A 85 6.71 -2.04 -21.13
CA TYR A 85 7.74 -1.52 -20.24
C TYR A 85 8.92 -2.47 -20.00
N LEU A 86 8.74 -3.79 -20.21
CA LEU A 86 9.81 -4.79 -20.12
C LEU A 86 10.71 -4.79 -21.36
N ARG A 87 10.24 -4.22 -22.47
CA ARG A 87 10.90 -4.24 -23.78
C ARG A 87 11.35 -2.86 -24.24
N TRP A 88 11.13 -1.83 -23.43
CA TRP A 88 11.71 -0.52 -23.71
C TRP A 88 13.24 -0.65 -23.80
N MET A 89 13.83 0.10 -24.72
CA MET A 89 15.29 0.22 -24.78
C MET A 89 15.84 0.89 -23.53
N TYR A 90 15.02 1.67 -22.81
CA TYR A 90 15.48 2.49 -21.70
C TYR A 90 16.19 1.71 -20.56
N PRO A 91 15.67 0.56 -20.05
CA PRO A 91 16.43 -0.32 -19.17
C PRO A 91 17.77 -0.78 -19.74
N VAL A 92 17.81 -1.18 -21.02
CA VAL A 92 19.03 -1.63 -21.71
C VAL A 92 20.04 -0.50 -21.81
N GLU A 93 19.62 0.69 -22.27
CA GLU A 93 20.44 1.89 -22.37
C GLU A 93 20.99 2.31 -21.00
N ARG A 94 20.16 2.26 -19.95
CA ARG A 94 20.59 2.57 -18.58
C ARG A 94 21.65 1.58 -18.10
N TYR A 95 21.48 0.30 -18.40
CA TYR A 95 22.48 -0.72 -18.05
C TYR A 95 23.78 -0.53 -18.85
N MET A 96 23.68 -0.27 -20.15
CA MET A 96 24.84 0.05 -21.00
C MET A 96 25.60 1.28 -20.50
N LYS A 97 24.92 2.29 -19.96
CA LYS A 97 25.57 3.44 -19.31
C LYS A 97 26.43 3.02 -18.11
N ILE A 98 25.98 2.05 -17.32
CA ILE A 98 26.73 1.50 -16.17
C ILE A 98 27.98 0.77 -16.68
N LEU A 99 27.82 -0.14 -17.65
CA LEU A 99 28.93 -0.89 -18.26
C LEU A 99 29.98 0.02 -18.90
N LYS A 100 29.55 1.10 -19.55
CA LYS A 100 30.46 2.14 -20.07
C LYS A 100 31.27 2.82 -18.96
N GLY A 101 30.76 2.87 -17.74
CA GLY A 101 31.52 3.33 -16.57
C GLY A 101 32.61 2.35 -16.13
N TYR A 102 32.53 1.08 -16.52
CA TYR A 102 33.50 0.04 -16.18
C TYR A 102 34.69 -0.03 -17.14
N THR A 103 34.55 0.45 -18.38
CA THR A 103 35.65 0.50 -19.35
C THR A 103 36.68 1.55 -18.95
N LYS A 104 37.65 1.17 -18.10
CA LYS A 104 38.80 1.99 -17.68
C LYS A 104 40.00 1.81 -18.58
N ASN A 105 40.12 0.65 -19.25
CA ASN A 105 41.14 0.40 -20.27
C ASN A 105 40.50 0.26 -21.66
N LEU A 106 40.74 1.27 -22.51
CA LEU A 106 40.23 1.29 -23.89
C LEU A 106 40.87 0.24 -24.81
N HIS A 107 42.04 -0.30 -24.46
CA HIS A 107 42.71 -1.33 -25.26
C HIS A 107 42.11 -2.73 -25.06
N ARG A 108 41.38 -2.94 -23.96
CA ARG A 108 40.70 -4.21 -23.60
C ARG A 108 39.40 -3.92 -22.86
N PRO A 109 38.39 -3.34 -23.52
CA PRO A 109 37.17 -2.89 -22.87
C PRO A 109 36.38 -4.04 -22.23
N GLU A 110 36.33 -5.21 -22.87
CA GLU A 110 35.63 -6.39 -22.36
C GLU A 110 36.25 -6.88 -21.06
N ALA A 111 37.58 -7.00 -21.01
CA ALA A 111 38.29 -7.40 -19.81
C ALA A 111 38.09 -6.40 -18.66
N SER A 112 38.10 -5.10 -18.97
CA SER A 112 37.86 -4.03 -17.98
C SER A 112 36.44 -4.06 -17.42
N ILE A 113 35.44 -4.43 -18.23
CA ILE A 113 34.05 -4.63 -17.79
C ILE A 113 33.97 -5.84 -16.85
N VAL A 114 34.53 -6.97 -17.27
CA VAL A 114 34.50 -8.23 -16.50
C VAL A 114 35.17 -8.09 -15.14
N GLU A 115 36.36 -7.48 -15.10
CA GLU A 115 37.11 -7.26 -13.85
C GLU A 115 36.28 -6.48 -12.83
N ARG A 116 35.65 -5.38 -13.26
CA ARG A 116 34.85 -4.55 -12.37
C ARG A 116 33.54 -5.21 -11.97
N TYR A 117 32.89 -5.92 -12.88
CA TYR A 117 31.69 -6.68 -12.57
C TYR A 117 31.96 -7.74 -11.50
N ILE A 118 33.06 -8.50 -11.63
CA ILE A 118 33.49 -9.48 -10.61
C ILE A 118 33.74 -8.81 -9.26
N ALA A 119 34.40 -7.64 -9.25
CA ALA A 119 34.66 -6.91 -8.02
C ALA A 119 33.35 -6.44 -7.35
N GLU A 120 32.39 -5.94 -8.12
CA GLU A 120 31.09 -5.52 -7.58
C GLU A 120 30.28 -6.70 -7.03
N GLU A 121 30.20 -7.82 -7.76
CA GLU A 121 29.55 -9.06 -7.29
C GLU A 121 30.21 -9.62 -6.04
N ALA A 122 31.54 -9.62 -5.96
CA ALA A 122 32.26 -10.08 -4.78
C ALA A 122 31.98 -9.21 -3.55
N VAL A 123 31.91 -7.88 -3.74
CA VAL A 123 31.56 -6.93 -2.67
C VAL A 123 30.10 -7.11 -2.24
N GLU A 124 29.18 -7.28 -3.19
CA GLU A 124 27.76 -7.53 -2.91
C GLU A 124 27.58 -8.84 -2.12
N PHE A 125 28.20 -9.92 -2.58
CA PHE A 125 28.23 -11.20 -1.86
C PHE A 125 28.78 -11.05 -0.45
N CYS A 126 29.93 -10.39 -0.27
CA CYS A 126 30.51 -10.18 1.06
C CYS A 126 29.61 -9.30 1.94
N SER A 127 28.87 -8.35 1.35
CA SER A 127 27.99 -7.45 2.10
C SER A 127 26.86 -8.17 2.82
N GLU A 128 26.34 -9.27 2.26
CA GLU A 128 25.31 -10.08 2.90
C GLU A 128 25.79 -10.73 4.21
N TYR A 129 27.06 -11.10 4.28
CA TYR A 129 27.66 -11.73 5.47
C TYR A 129 28.14 -10.72 6.51
N ILE A 130 28.34 -9.46 6.12
CA ILE A 130 28.71 -8.39 7.05
C ILE A 130 27.42 -7.83 7.65
N LYS A 131 26.96 -8.42 8.76
CA LYS A 131 25.75 -8.04 9.53
C LYS A 131 25.55 -6.55 9.87
N LYS A 132 26.56 -5.69 9.66
CA LYS A 132 26.53 -4.24 9.92
C LYS A 132 26.91 -3.38 8.72
N ALA A 133 27.23 -3.96 7.56
CA ALA A 133 27.54 -3.17 6.37
C ALA A 133 26.22 -2.71 5.75
N LYS A 134 26.07 -1.39 5.59
CA LYS A 134 24.98 -0.83 4.78
C LYS A 134 25.34 -1.05 3.30
N PRO A 135 24.50 -1.74 2.50
CA PRO A 135 24.76 -1.87 1.08
C PRO A 135 24.80 -0.47 0.45
N VAL A 136 25.85 -0.20 -0.32
CA VAL A 136 26.03 1.10 -0.99
C VAL A 136 25.14 1.11 -2.23
N GLY A 137 24.22 2.07 -2.31
CA GLY A 137 23.40 2.29 -3.52
C GLY A 137 22.06 1.54 -3.55
N LEU A 138 21.81 0.59 -2.63
CA LEU A 138 20.47 0.05 -2.42
C LEU A 138 19.68 1.00 -1.51
N PRO A 139 18.48 1.46 -1.91
CA PRO A 139 17.64 2.22 -1.01
C PRO A 139 17.22 1.33 0.15
N GLU A 140 17.60 1.71 1.37
CA GLU A 140 17.09 1.07 2.59
C GLU A 140 15.55 1.05 2.52
N SER A 141 14.97 -0.12 2.84
CA SER A 141 13.52 -0.23 2.87
C SER A 141 12.98 0.81 3.84
N ARG A 142 12.10 1.68 3.34
CA ARG A 142 11.45 2.70 4.18
C ARG A 142 10.71 2.08 5.37
N HIS A 143 10.45 0.78 5.34
CA HIS A 143 9.64 0.05 6.30
C HIS A 143 10.45 -0.84 7.27
N ASP A 144 11.77 -0.96 7.13
CA ASP A 144 12.55 -1.91 7.96
C ASP A 144 12.55 -1.55 9.45
N ASP A 145 12.52 -0.26 9.79
CA ASP A 145 12.45 0.21 11.18
C ASP A 145 11.03 0.16 11.79
N ARG A 146 10.03 -0.32 11.02
CA ARG A 146 8.62 -0.09 11.31
C ARG A 146 7.86 -1.34 11.74
N VAL A 147 8.35 -1.97 12.80
CA VAL A 147 7.80 -3.21 13.38
C VAL A 147 6.84 -2.98 14.55
N GLY A 148 6.96 -1.84 15.25
CA GLY A 148 6.29 -1.62 16.54
C GLY A 148 4.83 -1.14 16.51
N GLY A 149 4.14 -1.19 15.36
CA GLY A 149 2.76 -0.69 15.27
C GLY A 149 2.64 0.81 15.56
N LYS A 150 3.60 1.60 15.05
CA LYS A 150 3.66 3.04 15.32
C LYS A 150 2.77 3.79 14.32
N GLY A 151 1.98 4.71 14.85
CA GLY A 151 1.28 5.67 14.01
C GLY A 151 2.25 6.64 13.34
N SER A 152 2.10 6.79 12.03
CA SER A 152 3.06 7.48 11.16
C SER A 152 2.54 8.80 10.62
N ARG A 153 1.22 8.93 10.43
CA ARG A 153 0.59 10.01 9.67
C ARG A 153 -0.78 10.38 10.22
N GLY A 154 -1.14 11.66 10.10
CA GLY A 154 -2.49 12.18 10.39
C GLY A 154 -2.95 11.87 11.81
N LEU A 155 -2.26 12.45 12.80
CA LEU A 155 -2.65 12.37 14.20
C LEU A 155 -3.98 13.09 14.41
N HIS A 156 -4.97 12.36 14.94
CA HIS A 156 -6.27 12.89 15.33
C HIS A 156 -6.62 12.45 16.74
N VAL A 157 -7.23 13.34 17.52
CA VAL A 157 -7.86 12.97 18.79
C VAL A 157 -9.34 12.81 18.52
N ILE A 158 -9.85 11.60 18.74
CA ILE A 158 -11.28 11.31 18.65
C ILE A 158 -11.85 11.05 20.04
N THR A 159 -13.12 11.39 20.22
CA THR A 159 -13.91 11.01 21.38
C THR A 159 -14.94 9.98 20.92
N PRO A 160 -14.63 8.67 21.04
CA PRO A 160 -15.57 7.62 20.64
C PRO A 160 -16.82 7.60 21.53
N SER A 161 -17.85 6.90 21.06
CA SER A 161 -19.05 6.71 21.86
C SER A 161 -18.73 5.96 23.15
N VAL A 162 -19.53 6.19 24.20
CA VAL A 162 -19.35 5.50 25.48
C VAL A 162 -19.51 3.98 25.31
N GLU A 163 -20.42 3.56 24.42
CA GLU A 163 -20.65 2.14 24.12
C GLU A 163 -19.42 1.49 23.48
N ASP A 164 -18.81 2.14 22.48
CA ASP A 164 -17.59 1.64 21.83
C ASP A 164 -16.41 1.56 22.81
N LEU A 165 -16.28 2.56 23.69
CA LEU A 165 -15.25 2.57 24.73
C LEU A 165 -15.42 1.42 25.73
N LEU A 166 -16.66 1.18 26.18
CA LEU A 166 -16.95 0.08 27.10
C LEU A 166 -16.72 -1.28 26.44
N GLN A 167 -17.13 -1.43 25.18
CA GLN A 167 -16.91 -2.66 24.42
C GLN A 167 -15.42 -2.94 24.20
N ALA A 168 -14.63 -1.91 23.83
CA ALA A 168 -13.18 -2.02 23.68
C ALA A 168 -12.51 -2.35 25.02
N HIS A 169 -12.95 -1.73 26.11
CA HIS A 169 -12.44 -2.01 27.45
C HIS A 169 -12.69 -3.47 27.86
N LEU A 170 -13.93 -3.96 27.69
CA LEU A 170 -14.28 -5.35 27.95
C LEU A 170 -13.47 -6.32 27.11
N TYR A 171 -13.18 -5.98 25.86
CA TYR A 171 -12.33 -6.80 25.00
C TYR A 171 -10.91 -6.93 25.57
N VAL A 172 -10.31 -5.82 26.00
CA VAL A 172 -8.97 -5.82 26.62
C VAL A 172 -8.97 -6.66 27.90
N LEU A 173 -9.96 -6.48 28.77
CA LEU A 173 -10.07 -7.26 30.02
C LEU A 173 -10.19 -8.76 29.75
N ASN A 174 -11.01 -9.18 28.78
CA ASN A 174 -11.20 -10.59 28.43
C ASN A 174 -9.96 -11.25 27.81
N ASN A 175 -9.05 -10.47 27.22
CA ASN A 175 -7.83 -10.97 26.58
C ASN A 175 -6.57 -10.76 27.44
N SER A 176 -6.73 -10.28 28.68
CA SER A 176 -5.61 -10.07 29.60
C SER A 176 -5.42 -11.26 30.53
N ASN A 177 -4.25 -11.91 30.47
CA ASN A 177 -3.95 -13.10 31.27
C ASN A 177 -4.11 -12.86 32.79
N GLU A 178 -3.73 -11.68 33.29
CA GLU A 178 -3.87 -11.30 34.71
C GLU A 178 -5.33 -11.16 35.15
N VAL A 179 -6.26 -10.91 34.23
CA VAL A 179 -7.69 -10.65 34.53
C VAL A 179 -8.53 -11.93 34.49
N LEU A 180 -8.04 -13.00 33.85
CA LEU A 180 -8.74 -14.29 33.71
C LEU A 180 -9.30 -14.85 35.04
N PRO A 181 -8.56 -14.85 36.17
CA PRO A 181 -9.10 -15.35 37.43
C PRO A 181 -10.34 -14.58 37.91
N TYR A 182 -10.35 -13.26 37.70
CA TYR A 182 -11.44 -12.37 38.09
C TYR A 182 -12.68 -12.55 37.20
N ILE A 183 -12.47 -12.85 35.91
CA ILE A 183 -13.56 -13.17 34.99
C ILE A 183 -14.31 -14.41 35.47
N VAL A 184 -13.56 -15.48 35.76
CA VAL A 184 -14.12 -16.75 36.27
C VAL A 184 -14.85 -16.51 37.60
N GLN A 185 -14.22 -15.78 38.52
CA GLN A 185 -14.82 -15.44 39.82
C GLN A 185 -16.15 -14.70 39.66
N HIS A 186 -16.20 -13.66 38.81
CA HIS A 186 -17.42 -12.89 38.61
C HIS A 186 -18.53 -13.71 37.92
N GLN A 187 -18.19 -14.55 36.94
CA GLN A 187 -19.16 -15.44 36.30
C GLN A 187 -19.78 -16.41 37.31
N HIS A 188 -18.98 -16.96 38.23
CA HIS A 188 -19.49 -17.80 39.32
C HIS A 188 -20.41 -17.03 40.26
N LEU A 189 -20.04 -15.81 40.67
CA LEU A 189 -20.89 -14.96 41.52
C LEU A 189 -22.24 -14.65 40.86
N VAL A 190 -22.23 -14.26 39.58
CA VAL A 190 -23.47 -13.98 38.83
C VAL A 190 -24.34 -15.23 38.72
N LYS A 191 -23.75 -16.41 38.54
CA LYS A 191 -24.47 -17.68 38.47
C LYS A 191 -25.04 -18.11 39.83
N GLN A 192 -24.31 -17.89 40.93
CA GLN A 192 -24.76 -18.19 42.28
C GLN A 192 -25.93 -17.30 42.72
N SER A 193 -25.86 -15.99 42.42
CA SER A 193 -26.96 -15.06 42.71
C SER A 193 -28.19 -15.30 41.83
N ASN A 194 -28.04 -15.97 40.68
CA ASN A 194 -29.13 -16.26 39.74
C ASN A 194 -29.13 -17.74 39.28
N PRO A 195 -29.40 -18.71 40.18
CA PRO A 195 -29.24 -20.14 39.88
C PRO A 195 -30.12 -20.61 38.71
N LYS A 196 -31.33 -20.06 38.59
CA LYS A 196 -32.34 -20.45 37.60
C LYS A 196 -32.10 -19.88 36.19
N MET A 197 -31.17 -18.94 36.03
CA MET A 197 -30.93 -18.28 34.74
C MET A 197 -30.03 -19.11 33.81
N SER A 198 -30.26 -18.97 32.50
CA SER A 198 -29.47 -19.68 31.48
C SER A 198 -28.02 -19.20 31.41
N LYS A 199 -27.13 -20.01 30.83
CA LYS A 199 -25.71 -19.65 30.63
C LYS A 199 -25.56 -18.36 29.81
N ASN A 200 -26.38 -18.18 28.76
CA ASN A 200 -26.34 -16.98 27.91
C ASN A 200 -26.75 -15.72 28.68
N TRP A 201 -27.73 -15.84 29.57
CA TRP A 201 -28.13 -14.71 30.43
C TRP A 201 -26.99 -14.33 31.39
N VAL A 202 -26.33 -15.31 32.00
CA VAL A 202 -25.18 -15.08 32.89
C VAL A 202 -24.05 -14.37 32.17
N LEU A 203 -23.70 -14.80 30.96
CA LEU A 203 -22.67 -14.14 30.15
C LEU A 203 -23.05 -12.69 29.80
N LYS A 204 -24.31 -12.46 29.41
CA LYS A 204 -24.80 -11.11 29.09
C LYS A 204 -24.79 -10.21 30.32
N ASN A 205 -25.17 -10.72 31.48
CA ASN A 205 -25.14 -9.95 32.73
C ASN A 205 -23.72 -9.68 33.21
N HIS A 206 -22.84 -10.69 33.12
CA HIS A 206 -21.41 -10.54 33.38
C HIS A 206 -20.81 -9.44 32.51
N ASN A 207 -20.97 -9.48 31.19
CA ASN A 207 -20.42 -8.46 30.29
C ASN A 207 -20.92 -7.04 30.61
N LYS A 208 -22.13 -6.90 31.15
CA LYS A 208 -22.68 -5.59 31.54
C LYS A 208 -22.13 -5.05 32.86
N THR A 209 -21.85 -5.92 33.82
CA THR A 209 -21.56 -5.53 35.22
C THR A 209 -20.11 -5.78 35.63
N PHE A 210 -19.35 -6.51 34.81
CA PHE A 210 -18.00 -6.93 35.15
C PHE A 210 -17.03 -5.76 35.30
N SER A 211 -17.08 -4.75 34.43
CA SER A 211 -16.15 -3.61 34.51
C SER A 211 -16.26 -2.87 35.84
N ASP A 212 -17.48 -2.62 36.30
CA ASP A 212 -17.72 -1.92 37.58
C ASP A 212 -17.33 -2.79 38.76
N TRP A 213 -17.75 -4.07 38.75
CA TRP A 213 -17.36 -5.03 39.80
C TRP A 213 -15.84 -5.23 39.88
N PHE A 214 -15.17 -5.34 38.73
CA PHE A 214 -13.73 -5.53 38.64
C PHE A 214 -13.01 -4.31 39.22
N LYS A 215 -13.48 -3.10 38.88
CA LYS A 215 -12.97 -1.87 39.47
C LYS A 215 -13.06 -1.89 40.99
N ASP A 216 -14.25 -2.10 41.53
CA ASP A 216 -14.47 -2.10 42.99
C ASP A 216 -13.63 -3.18 43.69
N LYS A 217 -13.50 -4.37 43.08
CA LYS A 217 -12.73 -5.48 43.61
C LYS A 217 -11.23 -5.18 43.65
N ILE A 218 -10.68 -4.56 42.62
CA ILE A 218 -9.26 -4.20 42.54
C ILE A 218 -8.93 -3.02 43.47
N PHE A 219 -9.81 -2.02 43.60
CA PHE A 219 -9.55 -0.88 44.50
C PHE A 219 -9.75 -1.21 45.98
N ALA A 220 -10.44 -2.31 46.31
CA ALA A 220 -10.58 -2.80 47.68
C ALA A 220 -9.36 -3.61 48.18
N ASP A 221 -8.44 -4.00 47.30
CA ASP A 221 -7.26 -4.82 47.63
C ASP A 221 -5.98 -4.00 47.40
N GLU A 222 -5.20 -3.81 48.47
CA GLU A 222 -3.97 -3.01 48.42
C GLU A 222 -2.79 -3.74 47.75
N ASN A 223 -2.83 -5.08 47.67
CA ASN A 223 -1.74 -5.92 47.19
C ASN A 223 -1.84 -6.30 45.70
N VAL A 224 -2.62 -5.55 44.92
CA VAL A 224 -2.85 -5.84 43.50
C VAL A 224 -1.72 -5.32 42.61
N SER A 225 -1.43 -6.03 41.52
CA SER A 225 -0.45 -5.60 40.51
C SER A 225 -0.80 -4.22 39.92
N GLU A 226 0.22 -3.43 39.62
CA GLU A 226 0.05 -2.12 38.98
C GLU A 226 -0.65 -2.23 37.61
N THR A 227 -0.46 -3.35 36.90
CA THR A 227 -1.16 -3.65 35.64
C THR A 227 -2.67 -3.76 35.87
N LEU A 228 -3.10 -4.54 36.88
CA LEU A 228 -4.52 -4.71 37.21
C LEU A 228 -5.14 -3.40 37.70
N ARG A 229 -4.42 -2.60 38.48
CA ARG A 229 -4.87 -1.26 38.90
C ARG A 229 -5.09 -0.32 37.71
N LYS A 230 -4.18 -0.33 36.73
CA LYS A 230 -4.33 0.44 35.48
C LYS A 230 -5.51 -0.04 34.63
N LEU A 231 -5.72 -1.36 34.54
CA LEU A 231 -6.87 -1.93 33.84
C LEU A 231 -8.18 -1.54 34.53
N ALA A 232 -8.25 -1.58 35.86
CA ALA A 232 -9.43 -1.19 36.63
C ALA A 232 -9.84 0.29 36.49
N HIS A 233 -8.90 1.19 36.18
CA HIS A 233 -9.20 2.61 35.95
C HIS A 233 -10.00 2.88 34.66
N GLY A 234 -9.98 1.96 33.70
CA GLY A 234 -10.69 2.10 32.44
C GLY A 234 -9.99 3.02 31.42
N PRO A 235 -10.50 3.07 30.17
CA PRO A 235 -9.90 3.85 29.10
C PRO A 235 -10.20 5.35 29.24
N LYS A 236 -9.28 6.20 28.75
CA LYS A 236 -9.53 7.63 28.61
C LYS A 236 -10.58 7.89 27.53
N ARG A 237 -11.43 8.90 27.74
CA ARG A 237 -12.46 9.32 26.76
C ARG A 237 -11.88 9.85 25.44
N ASN A 238 -10.71 10.46 25.50
CA ASN A 238 -10.03 10.97 24.30
C ASN A 238 -8.96 9.97 23.88
N VAL A 239 -9.10 9.45 22.66
CA VAL A 239 -8.22 8.43 22.09
C VAL A 239 -7.43 9.04 20.94
N ILE A 240 -6.13 8.79 20.96
CA ILE A 240 -5.24 9.16 19.87
C ILE A 240 -5.39 8.15 18.75
N THR A 241 -5.60 8.65 17.53
CA THR A 241 -5.69 7.85 16.31
C THR A 241 -4.78 8.42 15.26
N TRP A 242 -4.38 7.56 14.32
CA TRP A 242 -3.57 7.94 13.17
C TRP A 242 -4.24 7.50 11.87
N GLN A 243 -4.07 8.30 10.82
CA GLN A 243 -4.52 7.95 9.47
C GLN A 243 -3.65 6.86 8.82
N GLY A 244 -2.42 6.68 9.30
CA GLY A 244 -1.49 5.69 8.79
C GLY A 244 -0.74 4.98 9.90
N TYR A 245 -0.72 3.65 9.87
CA TYR A 245 0.00 2.80 10.80
C TYR A 245 1.07 2.00 10.08
N ASP A 246 2.25 1.92 10.68
CA ASP A 246 3.27 1.01 10.20
C ASP A 246 3.35 -0.21 11.12
N ILE A 247 3.00 -1.37 10.57
CA ILE A 247 2.90 -2.64 11.29
C ILE A 247 3.62 -3.70 10.47
N ASN A 248 4.52 -4.46 11.10
CA ASN A 248 5.20 -5.60 10.48
C ASN A 248 5.83 -5.31 9.11
N LYS A 249 6.50 -4.15 8.96
CA LYS A 249 7.12 -3.70 7.71
C LYS A 249 6.14 -3.32 6.58
N TYR A 250 4.86 -3.11 6.89
CA TYR A 250 3.86 -2.60 5.96
C TYR A 250 3.25 -1.29 6.45
N SER A 251 2.86 -0.41 5.53
CA SER A 251 2.10 0.82 5.82
C SER A 251 0.63 0.62 5.50
N PHE A 252 -0.22 0.72 6.52
CA PHE A 252 -1.67 0.66 6.40
C PHE A 252 -2.27 2.04 6.53
N TYR A 253 -3.23 2.37 5.68
CA TYR A 253 -4.00 3.61 5.77
C TYR A 253 -5.40 3.30 6.26
N THR A 254 -5.82 3.98 7.33
CA THR A 254 -7.19 3.86 7.80
C THR A 254 -8.09 4.56 6.78
N LYS A 255 -9.02 3.81 6.19
CA LYS A 255 -10.11 4.44 5.44
C LYS A 255 -10.95 5.25 6.44
N PRO A 256 -11.40 6.46 6.10
CA PRO A 256 -12.43 7.12 6.89
C PRO A 256 -13.60 6.14 6.98
N MET A 257 -14.07 5.85 8.19
CA MET A 257 -15.35 5.19 8.35
C MET A 257 -16.36 6.14 7.72
N LEU A 258 -16.83 5.80 6.52
CA LEU A 258 -18.09 6.33 6.03
C LEU A 258 -19.06 6.03 7.16
N THR A 259 -19.57 7.08 7.79
CA THR A 259 -20.77 7.01 8.60
C THR A 259 -21.79 6.27 7.75
N VAL A 260 -21.97 4.98 8.02
CA VAL A 260 -23.08 4.21 7.49
C VAL A 260 -24.29 4.84 8.15
N ASN A 261 -24.81 5.88 7.51
CA ASN A 261 -26.16 6.33 7.71
C ASN A 261 -27.02 5.11 7.39
N SER A 262 -27.40 4.38 8.44
CA SER A 262 -28.53 3.48 8.43
C SER A 262 -29.79 4.30 8.15
N LYS A 263 -29.98 4.68 6.90
CA LYS A 263 -31.24 5.17 6.37
C LYS A 263 -31.56 4.35 5.13
N HIS A 264 -32.67 3.63 5.25
CA HIS A 264 -33.37 2.87 4.22
C HIS A 264 -32.95 1.41 4.04
N ILE A 265 -33.41 0.57 4.98
CA ILE A 265 -34.13 -0.65 4.62
C ILE A 265 -35.60 -0.38 4.95
N ARG A 266 -36.40 -0.17 3.91
CA ARG A 266 -37.81 -0.54 3.82
C ARG A 266 -37.97 -1.31 2.53
#